data_AF-A0A6I8LLD8-F1
#
_entry.id   AF-A0A6I8LLD8-F1
#
_cell.length_a   1.000
_cell.length_b   1.000
_cell.length_c   1.000
_cell.angle_alpha   90.00
_cell.angle_beta   90.00
_cell.angle_gamma   90.00
#
_symmetry.space_group_name_H-M   'P 1'
#
loop_
_entity.id
_entity.type
_entity.pdbx_description
1 polymer ?
#
loop_
_entity_poly.entity_id
_entity_poly.type
_entity_poly.pdbx_seq_one_letter_code
_entity_poly.pdbx_strand_id
1 'polypeptide(L)'
;MVAVGLFDSLRRRAKGGQKAGTLRKASSEDTHHLDEWAASRRGVEAFVEPKTNVTETTVVLIAHDGEWTRRRIGSLEAAQQFGHRRSIPVYEVARVGYPKRMREYTERKKRGQV
;
A
#
# COMPACT_ATOMS: atom_id res chain seq x y z
N MET A 1 -13.98 -27.95 -40.22
CA MET A 1 -12.67 -28.06 -39.52
C MET A 1 -11.96 -26.72 -39.72
N VAL A 2 -12.22 -25.74 -38.84
CA VAL A 2 -11.73 -24.35 -39.00
C VAL A 2 -10.40 -24.23 -38.26
N ALA A 3 -9.34 -23.87 -38.99
CA ALA A 3 -8.00 -23.67 -38.44
C ALA A 3 -8.00 -22.48 -37.46
N VAL A 4 -7.79 -22.76 -36.18
CA VAL A 4 -7.49 -21.73 -35.18
C VAL A 4 -6.05 -21.28 -35.43
N GLY A 5 -5.91 -20.06 -35.95
CA GLY A 5 -4.64 -19.48 -36.37
C GLY A 5 -3.66 -19.29 -35.22
N LEU A 6 -2.41 -19.71 -35.46
CA LEU A 6 -1.21 -19.52 -34.63
C LEU A 6 -0.84 -18.03 -34.37
N PHE A 7 -1.61 -17.08 -34.92
CA PHE A 7 -1.38 -15.64 -34.82
C PHE A 7 -2.23 -14.91 -33.75
N ASP A 8 -3.17 -15.59 -33.08
CA ASP A 8 -4.00 -14.97 -32.03
C ASP A 8 -3.28 -14.86 -30.67
N SER A 9 -2.21 -15.63 -30.45
CA SER A 9 -1.49 -15.64 -29.16
C SER A 9 -0.62 -14.39 -28.94
N LEU A 10 -0.26 -13.67 -30.01
CA LEU A 10 0.60 -12.49 -29.94
C LEU A 10 -0.15 -11.21 -29.52
N ARG A 11 -1.47 -11.15 -29.69
CA ARG A 11 -2.27 -9.99 -29.24
C ARG A 11 -2.63 -10.02 -27.76
N ARG A 12 -2.60 -11.20 -27.11
CA ARG A 12 -2.88 -11.31 -25.67
C ARG A 12 -1.70 -10.92 -24.77
N ARG A 13 -0.50 -10.75 -25.33
CA ARG A 13 0.69 -10.31 -24.55
C ARG A 13 0.84 -8.79 -24.45
N ALA A 14 0.00 -8.01 -25.15
CA ALA A 14 0.08 -6.56 -25.20
C ALA A 14 -0.68 -5.83 -24.05
N LYS A 15 -1.40 -6.54 -23.18
CA LYS A 15 -2.02 -5.98 -21.96
C LYS A 15 -1.37 -6.58 -20.71
N GLY A 16 -0.48 -5.83 -20.07
CA GLY A 16 -0.31 -5.93 -18.60
C GLY A 16 0.97 -6.53 -18.04
N GLY A 17 2.03 -6.72 -18.82
CA GLY A 17 3.35 -7.05 -18.24
C GLY A 17 4.16 -5.79 -17.96
N GLN A 18 4.17 -5.27 -16.72
CA GLN A 18 5.17 -4.26 -16.36
C GLN A 18 6.58 -4.82 -16.64
N LYS A 19 7.37 -4.09 -17.45
CA LYS A 19 8.76 -4.47 -17.75
C LYS A 19 9.55 -4.57 -16.44
N ALA A 20 10.34 -5.62 -16.29
CA ALA A 20 11.27 -5.76 -15.18
C ALA A 20 12.14 -4.49 -15.08
N GLY A 21 12.15 -3.86 -13.90
CA GLY A 21 12.89 -2.62 -13.64
C GLY A 21 12.07 -1.31 -13.63
N THR A 22 10.78 -1.33 -14.01
CA THR A 22 9.93 -0.13 -13.85
C THR A 22 9.31 -0.08 -12.45
N LEU A 23 9.44 1.05 -11.75
CA LEU A 23 8.73 1.27 -10.49
C LEU A 23 7.22 1.17 -10.71
N ARG A 24 6.57 0.27 -9.97
CA ARG A 24 5.11 0.17 -9.99
C ARG A 24 4.54 1.41 -9.31
N LYS A 25 3.65 2.13 -9.99
CA LYS A 25 2.97 3.32 -9.46
C LYS A 25 1.85 2.93 -8.49
N ALA A 26 1.35 3.90 -7.73
CA ALA A 26 0.10 3.72 -6.97
C ALA A 26 -1.07 3.44 -7.94
N SER A 27 -1.91 2.48 -7.57
CA SER A 27 -3.12 2.12 -8.32
C SER A 27 -4.39 2.44 -7.53
N SER A 28 -5.56 2.33 -8.18
CA SER A 28 -6.85 2.42 -7.50
C SER A 28 -7.07 1.28 -6.50
N GLU A 29 -6.49 0.11 -6.78
CA GLU A 29 -6.52 -1.06 -5.89
C GLU A 29 -5.73 -0.79 -4.60
N ASP A 30 -4.60 -0.08 -4.68
CA ASP A 30 -3.84 0.34 -3.49
C ASP A 30 -4.72 1.20 -2.57
N THR A 31 -5.41 2.20 -3.12
CA THR A 31 -6.31 3.07 -2.35
C THR A 31 -7.53 2.33 -1.83
N HIS A 32 -8.15 1.45 -2.63
CA HIS A 32 -9.29 0.64 -2.19
C HIS A 32 -8.92 -0.26 -1.01
N HIS A 33 -7.76 -0.91 -1.07
CA HIS A 33 -7.25 -1.72 0.03
C HIS A 33 -7.06 -0.89 1.30
N LEU A 34 -6.48 0.31 1.18
CA LEU A 34 -6.30 1.22 2.32
C LEU A 34 -7.65 1.64 2.92
N ASP A 35 -8.64 1.89 2.07
CA ASP A 35 -10.00 2.28 2.44
C ASP A 35 -10.69 1.18 3.26
N GLU A 36 -10.73 -0.04 2.71
CA GLU A 36 -11.34 -1.20 3.36
C GLU A 36 -10.61 -1.56 4.67
N TRP A 37 -9.28 -1.56 4.64
CA TRP A 37 -8.48 -1.92 5.80
C TRP A 37 -8.69 -0.93 6.95
N ALA A 38 -8.76 0.37 6.64
CA ALA A 38 -9.02 1.41 7.64
C ALA A 38 -10.46 1.33 8.18
N ALA A 39 -11.45 1.03 7.34
CA ALA A 39 -12.84 0.96 7.75
C ALA A 39 -13.12 -0.16 8.76
N SER A 40 -12.37 -1.27 8.72
CA SER A 40 -12.56 -2.40 9.63
C SER A 40 -11.76 -2.28 10.93
N ARG A 41 -11.07 -1.15 11.19
CA ARG A 41 -10.13 -0.98 12.31
C ARG A 41 -10.34 0.36 12.99
N ARG A 42 -10.07 0.40 14.30
CA ARG A 42 -10.17 1.63 15.11
C ARG A 42 -8.79 2.23 15.39
N GLY A 43 -8.76 3.54 15.64
CA GLY A 43 -7.56 4.27 16.00
C GLY A 43 -6.45 4.16 14.95
N VAL A 44 -6.83 4.24 13.68
CA VAL A 44 -5.89 4.15 12.55
C VAL A 44 -5.14 5.46 12.42
N GLU A 45 -3.82 5.36 12.32
CA GLU A 45 -2.91 6.46 12.01
C GLU A 45 -2.14 6.13 10.73
N ALA A 46 -1.89 7.12 9.88
CA ALA A 46 -1.19 6.98 8.62
C ALA A 46 0.25 7.51 8.72
N PHE A 47 1.20 6.66 8.32
CA PHE A 47 2.63 6.93 8.36
C PHE A 47 3.19 6.90 6.93
N VAL A 48 3.56 8.06 6.41
CA VAL A 48 4.02 8.22 5.03
C VAL A 48 5.53 7.99 4.97
N GLU A 49 5.91 7.10 4.07
CA GLU A 49 7.30 6.88 3.69
C GLU A 49 7.58 7.64 2.40
N PRO A 50 8.63 8.48 2.37
CA PRO A 50 8.96 9.25 1.19
C PRO A 50 9.37 8.34 0.03
N LYS A 51 9.23 8.85 -1.19
CA LYS A 51 9.79 8.22 -2.38
C LYS A 51 11.31 8.05 -2.22
N THR A 52 11.78 6.89 -2.63
CA THR A 52 13.21 6.55 -2.74
C THR A 52 13.55 6.22 -4.21
N ASN A 53 14.83 5.94 -4.49
CA ASN A 53 15.28 5.53 -5.82
C ASN A 53 14.61 4.24 -6.32
N VAL A 54 14.19 3.37 -5.39
CA VAL A 54 13.69 2.02 -5.71
C VAL A 54 12.24 1.79 -5.27
N THR A 55 11.59 2.78 -4.67
CA THR A 55 10.21 2.64 -4.18
C THR A 55 9.49 3.99 -4.25
N GLU A 56 8.32 4.00 -4.88
CA GLU A 56 7.42 5.17 -4.86
C GLU A 56 6.94 5.48 -3.44
N THR A 57 6.36 6.66 -3.23
CA THR A 57 5.76 7.04 -1.94
C THR A 57 4.77 5.97 -1.47
N THR A 58 4.89 5.55 -0.22
CA THR A 58 4.02 4.56 0.41
C THR A 58 3.43 5.11 1.69
N VAL A 59 2.26 4.57 2.08
CA VAL A 59 1.68 4.82 3.40
C VAL A 59 1.57 3.49 4.15
N VAL A 60 1.93 3.54 5.42
CA VAL A 60 1.70 2.49 6.40
C VAL A 60 0.55 2.93 7.28
N LEU A 61 -0.57 2.22 7.22
CA LEU A 61 -1.65 2.41 8.18
C LEU A 61 -1.38 1.54 9.40
N ILE A 62 -1.54 2.10 10.60
CA ILE A 62 -1.28 1.42 11.85
C ILE A 62 -2.48 1.61 12.78
N ALA A 63 -3.16 0.52 13.09
CA ALA A 63 -4.32 0.49 13.98
C ALA A 63 -3.91 0.64 15.45
N HIS A 64 -4.91 0.81 16.32
CA HIS A 64 -4.72 1.01 17.75
C HIS A 64 -3.93 -0.10 18.47
N ASP A 65 -4.03 -1.34 18.01
CA ASP A 65 -3.38 -2.54 18.57
C ASP A 65 -1.99 -2.80 17.95
N GLY A 66 -1.62 -1.99 16.95
CA GLY A 66 -0.38 -2.12 16.19
C GLY A 66 -0.47 -2.98 14.94
N GLU A 67 -1.64 -3.54 14.60
CA GLU A 67 -1.84 -4.15 13.28
C GLU A 67 -1.56 -3.10 12.20
N TRP A 68 -0.91 -3.51 11.12
CA TRP A 68 -0.53 -2.57 10.06
C TRP A 68 -0.67 -3.16 8.66
N THR A 69 -0.86 -2.26 7.69
CA THR A 69 -0.77 -2.56 6.26
C THR A 69 0.04 -1.49 5.55
N ARG A 70 0.68 -1.85 4.42
CA ARG A 70 1.48 -0.92 3.60
C ARG A 70 1.02 -0.98 2.15
N ARG A 71 0.74 0.18 1.56
CA ARG A 71 0.38 0.34 0.15
C ARG A 71 1.04 1.59 -0.44
N ARG A 72 1.10 1.66 -1.76
CA ARG A 72 1.58 2.88 -2.44
C ARG A 72 0.52 3.96 -2.38
N ILE A 73 0.96 5.20 -2.24
CA ILE A 73 0.10 6.37 -2.31
C ILE A 73 0.86 7.41 -3.12
N GLY A 74 0.30 7.87 -4.23
CA GLY A 74 1.06 8.51 -5.30
C GLY A 74 1.94 9.70 -4.90
N SER A 75 1.63 10.36 -3.78
CA SER A 75 2.40 11.47 -3.22
C SER A 75 2.08 11.66 -1.73
N LEU A 76 2.85 12.52 -1.04
CA LEU A 76 2.53 12.97 0.32
C LEU A 76 1.17 13.69 0.36
N GLU A 77 0.88 14.53 -0.63
CA GLU A 77 -0.40 15.22 -0.77
C GLU A 77 -1.57 14.22 -0.90
N ALA A 78 -1.41 13.16 -1.69
CA ALA A 78 -2.41 12.10 -1.79
C ALA A 78 -2.66 11.41 -0.45
N ALA A 79 -1.61 11.22 0.36
CA ALA A 79 -1.73 10.68 1.71
C ALA A 79 -2.45 11.64 2.66
N GLN A 80 -2.15 12.94 2.59
CA GLN A 80 -2.83 13.97 3.37
C GLN A 80 -4.32 14.06 3.01
N GLN A 81 -4.67 14.04 1.72
CA GLN A 81 -6.07 14.00 1.29
C GLN A 81 -6.78 12.71 1.73
N PHE A 82 -6.10 11.56 1.63
CA PHE A 82 -6.63 10.29 2.15
C PHE A 82 -6.95 10.40 3.65
N GLY A 83 -6.01 10.93 4.44
CA GLY A 83 -6.18 11.11 5.87
C GLY A 83 -7.32 12.07 6.20
N HIS A 84 -7.36 13.22 5.53
CA HIS A 84 -8.39 14.23 5.71
C HIS A 84 -9.81 13.68 5.47
N ARG A 85 -10.03 12.97 4.34
CA ARG A 85 -11.34 12.37 4.02
C ARG A 85 -11.82 11.36 5.06
N ARG A 86 -10.90 10.75 5.81
CA ARG A 86 -11.19 9.71 6.81
C ARG A 86 -11.03 10.15 8.25
N SER A 87 -10.68 11.42 8.49
CA SER A 87 -10.28 11.87 9.81
C SER A 87 -9.15 11.02 10.43
N ILE A 88 -8.22 10.54 9.59
CA ILE A 88 -7.04 9.77 10.00
C ILE A 88 -5.84 10.73 10.11
N PRO A 89 -5.14 10.77 11.26
CA PRO A 89 -3.90 11.53 11.41
C PRO A 89 -2.82 11.03 10.45
N VAL A 90 -2.06 11.95 9.86
CA VAL A 90 -1.00 11.64 8.89
C VAL A 90 0.33 12.18 9.39
N TYR A 91 1.36 11.34 9.40
CA TYR A 91 2.71 11.69 9.81
C TYR A 91 3.74 11.24 8.78
N GLU A 92 4.85 11.96 8.68
CA GLU A 92 6.02 11.51 7.93
C GLU A 92 6.89 10.61 8.81
N VAL A 93 7.13 9.36 8.40
CA VAL A 93 7.94 8.40 9.16
C VAL A 93 9.34 8.93 9.43
N ALA A 94 9.93 9.63 8.46
CA ALA A 94 11.27 10.21 8.59
C ALA A 94 11.39 11.21 9.75
N ARG A 95 10.28 11.80 10.21
CA ARG A 95 10.26 12.79 11.30
C ARG A 95 9.93 12.17 12.65
N VAL A 96 8.93 11.28 12.70
CA VAL A 96 8.39 10.76 13.97
C VAL A 96 8.78 9.31 14.26
N GLY A 97 9.28 8.58 13.26
CA GLY A 97 9.50 7.14 13.36
C GLY A 97 8.21 6.33 13.38
N TYR A 98 8.34 5.02 13.56
CA TYR A 98 7.18 4.13 13.73
C TYR A 98 6.78 4.03 15.22
N PRO A 99 5.47 3.94 15.52
CA PRO A 99 5.00 3.84 16.90
C PRO A 99 5.36 2.47 17.50
N LYS A 100 5.65 2.44 18.81
CA LYS A 100 6.03 1.24 19.56
C LYS A 100 5.08 0.05 19.34
N ARG A 101 3.76 0.33 19.28
CA ARG A 101 2.71 -0.68 19.08
C ARG A 101 2.87 -1.50 17.80
N MET A 102 3.37 -0.91 16.70
CA MET A 102 3.62 -1.62 15.44
C MET A 102 4.72 -2.68 15.59
N ARG A 103 5.79 -2.32 16.31
CA ARG A 103 6.88 -3.23 16.63
C ARG A 103 6.37 -4.36 17.52
N GLU A 104 5.63 -4.04 18.58
CA GLU A 104 5.06 -5.03 19.49
C GLU A 104 4.10 -6.00 18.78
N TYR A 105 3.24 -5.51 17.88
CA TYR A 105 2.37 -6.37 17.06
C TYR A 105 3.19 -7.32 16.18
N THR A 106 4.24 -6.81 15.52
CA THR A 106 5.11 -7.63 14.68
C THR A 106 5.80 -8.73 15.48
N GLU A 107 6.22 -8.45 16.71
CA GLU A 107 6.81 -9.45 17.61
C GLU A 107 5.78 -10.48 18.09
N ARG A 108 4.55 -10.06 18.42
CA ARG A 108 3.45 -11.02 18.73
C ARG A 108 3.15 -11.92 17.53
N LYS A 109 3.13 -11.38 16.31
CA LYS A 109 2.93 -12.14 15.07
C LYS A 109 4.01 -13.17 14.82
N LYS A 110 5.27 -12.81 15.04
CA LYS A 110 6.39 -13.77 14.96
C LYS A 110 6.28 -14.91 15.99
N ARG A 111 5.70 -14.62 17.15
CA ARG A 111 5.45 -15.61 18.22
C ARG A 111 4.17 -16.42 18.03
N GLY A 112 3.36 -16.14 17.00
CA GLY A 112 2.08 -16.81 16.76
C GLY A 112 0.96 -16.40 17.72
N GLN A 113 1.00 -15.17 18.23
CA GLN A 113 0.12 -14.67 19.29
C GLN A 113 -0.94 -13.64 18.80
N VAL A 114 -1.19 -13.57 17.49
CA VAL A 114 -2.19 -12.70 16.84
C VAL A 114 -2.95 -13.46 15.77
#